data_AF-A0A1Q7IWM3-F1
#
_entry.id   AF-A0A1Q7IWM3-F1
#
_cell.length_a   1.000
_cell.length_b   1.000
_cell.length_c   1.000
_cell.angle_alpha   90.00
_cell.angle_beta   90.00
_cell.angle_gamma   90.00
#
_symmetry.space_group_name_H-M   'P 1'
#
loop_
_entity.id
_entity.type
_entity.pdbx_description
1 polymer ?
#
loop_
_entity_poly.entity_id
_entity_poly.type
_entity_poly.pdbx_seq_one_letter_code
_entity_poly.pdbx_strand_id
1 'polypeptide(L)'
;MGPAELAKFAALYTVIGVLVWSVRRPLLAVSSELRPVGRSMAAVSIWDFIFFLAFGVVVTSSVTTAGVLLVFSFLIVPAVIGFIFSRDVRAVLAIAWGAGIAASAAGLAASYILDLPTGAAMVTAFALFLLVAGIAKALVLVAADRRRANLRHAVRAVLALALALTLAASLWLIINPAGDQPLAATFESATGFGPERFLSATERDVYESAGRDRVRFQNEVERLDAQERAARVQGTPLSDEEIRRIASYQQSFNEMTRGERFVQEVLRAKARARERWLVGLPAAIISFVGLGLLLRAFWRHRSPVGGIEEWALTKNSVAMTSE
;
A
#
# COMPACT_ATOMS: atom_id res chain seq x y z
N MET A 1 5.38 23.48 13.11
CA MET A 1 4.27 24.47 12.98
C MET A 1 4.29 25.37 14.19
N GLY A 2 4.29 26.68 13.98
CA GLY A 2 4.18 27.63 15.09
C GLY A 2 2.75 27.69 15.66
N PRO A 3 2.55 28.11 16.92
CA PRO A 3 1.21 28.27 17.51
C PRO A 3 0.32 29.23 16.70
N ALA A 4 0.93 30.22 16.02
CA ALA A 4 0.22 31.15 15.14
C ALA A 4 -0.32 30.51 13.84
N GLU A 5 0.35 29.50 13.28
CA GLU A 5 -0.17 28.76 12.11
C GLU A 5 -1.35 27.88 12.50
N LEU A 6 -1.27 27.22 13.65
CA LEU A 6 -2.37 26.41 14.19
C LEU A 6 -3.63 27.24 14.43
N ALA A 7 -3.47 28.45 14.99
CA ALA A 7 -4.59 29.37 15.19
C ALA A 7 -5.25 29.81 13.87
N LYS A 8 -4.45 30.06 12.82
CA LYS A 8 -4.97 30.39 11.48
C LYS A 8 -5.77 29.23 10.88
N PHE A 9 -5.26 28.00 10.96
CA PHE A 9 -6.00 26.83 10.49
C PHE A 9 -7.27 26.60 11.30
N ALA A 10 -7.21 26.68 12.63
CA ALA A 10 -8.38 26.52 13.48
C ALA A 10 -9.47 27.55 13.15
N ALA A 11 -9.11 28.82 12.99
CA ALA A 11 -10.04 29.88 12.60
C ALA A 11 -10.65 29.61 11.21
N LEU A 12 -9.81 29.28 10.22
CA LEU A 12 -10.23 28.98 8.85
C LEU A 12 -11.23 27.80 8.83
N TYR A 13 -10.87 26.67 9.43
CA TYR A 13 -11.72 25.47 9.47
C TYR A 13 -12.99 25.66 10.31
N THR A 14 -12.97 26.52 11.33
CA THR A 14 -14.18 26.87 12.10
C THR A 14 -15.16 27.66 11.24
N VAL A 15 -14.68 28.67 10.51
CA VAL A 15 -15.51 29.45 9.58
C VAL A 15 -16.10 28.57 8.49
N ILE A 16 -15.28 27.68 7.91
CA ILE A 16 -15.72 26.68 6.93
C ILE A 16 -16.77 25.75 7.53
N GLY A 17 -16.54 25.22 8.74
CA GLY A 17 -17.44 24.30 9.41
C GLY A 17 -18.81 24.94 9.70
N VAL A 18 -18.82 26.19 10.14
CA VAL A 18 -20.05 26.99 10.35
C VAL A 18 -20.77 27.23 9.03
N LEU A 19 -20.04 27.52 7.95
CA LEU A 19 -20.61 27.72 6.62
C LEU A 19 -21.25 26.43 6.09
N VAL A 20 -20.56 25.29 6.15
CA VAL A 20 -21.09 23.98 5.74
C VAL A 20 -22.28 23.55 6.62
N TRP A 21 -22.21 23.79 7.93
CA TRP A 21 -23.32 23.53 8.84
C TRP A 21 -24.56 24.36 8.53
N SER A 22 -24.38 25.59 8.04
CA SER A 22 -25.49 26.46 7.64
C SER A 22 -26.14 25.97 6.32
N VAL A 23 -25.36 25.38 5.42
CA VAL A 23 -25.82 24.88 4.11
C VAL A 23 -26.38 23.44 4.17
N ARG A 24 -26.19 22.71 5.28
CA ARG A 24 -26.65 21.31 5.41
C ARG A 24 -28.17 21.09 5.25
N ARG A 25 -29.00 22.07 5.64
CA ARG A 25 -30.46 21.96 5.57
C ARG A 25 -30.99 22.05 4.13
N PRO A 26 -30.55 23.00 3.29
CA PRO A 26 -30.94 23.01 1.87
C PRO A 26 -30.42 21.80 1.09
N LEU A 27 -29.20 21.31 1.35
CA LEU A 27 -28.64 20.13 0.66
C LEU A 27 -29.45 18.84 0.92
N LEU A 28 -29.84 18.59 2.17
CA LEU A 28 -30.68 17.43 2.51
C LEU A 28 -32.10 17.52 1.94
N ALA A 29 -32.60 18.73 1.70
CA ALA A 29 -33.90 18.97 1.08
C ALA A 29 -33.88 18.81 -0.46
N VAL A 30 -32.71 18.85 -1.08
CA VAL A 30 -32.52 18.64 -2.52
C VAL A 30 -32.30 17.15 -2.84
N SER A 31 -31.74 16.37 -1.91
CA SER A 31 -31.48 14.94 -2.07
C SER A 31 -32.67 14.02 -1.76
N SER A 32 -33.75 14.53 -1.14
CA SER A 32 -34.97 13.75 -0.92
C SER A 32 -35.74 13.63 -2.24
N GLU A 33 -36.14 12.42 -2.62
CA GLU A 33 -36.88 12.11 -3.87
C GLU A 33 -38.15 12.97 -4.08
N LEU A 34 -38.64 13.65 -3.04
CA LEU A 34 -39.65 14.69 -3.16
C LEU A 34 -39.01 15.98 -3.67
N ARG A 35 -39.04 16.18 -5.00
CA ARG A 35 -38.91 17.51 -5.61
C ARG A 35 -39.79 18.49 -4.81
N PRO A 36 -39.23 19.55 -4.19
CA PRO A 36 -40.04 20.54 -3.52
C PRO A 36 -40.88 21.26 -4.58
N VAL A 37 -42.17 20.92 -4.67
CA VAL A 37 -43.13 21.66 -5.48
C VAL A 37 -43.11 23.10 -4.99
N GLY A 38 -42.62 24.04 -5.81
CA GLY A 38 -42.62 25.48 -5.51
C GLY A 38 -41.28 26.15 -5.19
N ARG A 39 -40.12 25.47 -5.22
CA ARG A 39 -38.80 26.15 -5.21
C ARG A 39 -38.28 26.40 -6.63
N SER A 40 -37.80 27.61 -6.89
CA SER A 40 -37.18 27.94 -8.19
C SER A 40 -35.91 27.10 -8.39
N MET A 41 -35.74 26.54 -9.60
CA MET A 41 -34.53 25.79 -9.98
C MET A 41 -33.26 26.64 -9.81
N ALA A 42 -33.40 27.97 -9.92
CA ALA A 42 -32.32 28.92 -9.69
C ALA A 42 -31.81 28.92 -8.25
N ALA A 43 -32.70 28.84 -7.25
CA ALA A 43 -32.27 28.83 -5.85
C ALA A 43 -31.45 27.57 -5.51
N VAL A 44 -31.87 26.39 -5.98
CA VAL A 44 -31.14 25.13 -5.79
C VAL A 44 -29.76 25.19 -6.45
N SER A 45 -29.70 25.65 -7.70
CA SER A 45 -28.44 25.80 -8.43
C SER A 45 -27.44 26.75 -7.75
N ILE A 46 -27.92 27.86 -7.18
CA ILE A 46 -27.08 28.80 -6.42
C ILE A 46 -26.52 28.14 -5.16
N TRP A 47 -27.33 27.35 -4.44
CA TRP A 47 -26.86 26.65 -3.25
C TRP A 47 -25.84 25.55 -3.57
N ASP A 48 -26.04 24.79 -4.66
CA ASP A 48 -25.07 23.80 -5.12
C ASP A 48 -23.76 24.47 -5.55
N PHE A 49 -23.83 25.59 -6.27
CA PHE A 49 -22.65 26.37 -6.65
C PHE A 49 -21.86 26.86 -5.42
N ILE A 50 -22.55 27.44 -4.44
CA ILE A 50 -21.90 27.91 -3.19
C ILE A 50 -21.26 26.74 -2.44
N PHE A 51 -21.93 25.58 -2.37
CA PHE A 51 -21.40 24.39 -1.73
C PHE A 51 -20.14 23.88 -2.42
N PHE A 52 -20.15 23.71 -3.75
CA PHE A 52 -18.99 23.24 -4.50
C PHE A 52 -17.85 24.26 -4.52
N LEU A 53 -18.15 25.56 -4.55
CA LEU A 53 -17.15 26.61 -4.42
C LEU A 53 -16.47 26.55 -3.05
N ALA A 54 -17.24 26.46 -1.97
CA ALA A 54 -16.70 26.31 -0.63
C ALA A 54 -15.86 25.03 -0.51
N PHE A 55 -16.39 23.89 -0.96
CA PHE A 55 -15.66 22.63 -0.97
C PHE A 55 -14.35 22.72 -1.75
N GLY A 56 -14.36 23.35 -2.94
CA GLY A 56 -13.16 23.57 -3.75
C GLY A 56 -12.10 24.40 -3.03
N VAL A 57 -12.48 25.47 -2.33
CA VAL A 57 -11.57 26.29 -1.52
C VAL A 57 -10.96 25.48 -0.38
N VAL A 58 -11.77 24.68 0.31
CA VAL A 58 -11.31 23.80 1.41
C VAL A 58 -10.31 22.78 0.91
N VAL A 59 -10.62 22.09 -0.19
CA VAL A 59 -9.73 21.08 -0.77
C VAL A 59 -8.44 21.71 -1.24
N THR A 60 -8.50 22.83 -1.96
CA THR A 60 -7.31 23.53 -2.50
C THR A 60 -6.37 23.96 -1.38
N SER A 61 -6.89 24.58 -0.31
CA SER A 61 -6.08 25.01 0.83
C SER A 61 -5.52 23.84 1.67
N SER A 62 -6.27 22.74 1.78
CA SER A 62 -5.80 21.54 2.47
C SER A 62 -4.67 20.87 1.69
N VAL A 63 -4.81 20.79 0.37
CA VAL A 63 -3.85 20.12 -0.54
C VAL A 63 -2.50 20.82 -0.54
N THR A 64 -2.47 22.16 -0.51
CA THR A 64 -1.19 22.91 -0.45
C THR A 64 -0.43 22.65 0.84
N THR A 65 -1.12 22.29 1.93
CA THR A 65 -0.48 22.07 3.24
C THR A 65 -0.14 20.60 3.48
N ALA A 66 -1.10 19.70 3.24
CA ALA A 66 -1.00 18.29 3.60
C ALA A 66 -0.62 17.37 2.43
N GLY A 67 -0.67 17.89 1.19
CA GLY A 67 -0.46 17.13 -0.03
C GLY A 67 -1.74 16.51 -0.59
N VAL A 68 -1.74 16.31 -1.91
CA VAL A 68 -2.90 15.88 -2.69
C VAL A 68 -3.43 14.51 -2.23
N LEU A 69 -2.55 13.52 -2.12
CA LEU A 69 -2.90 12.12 -1.84
C LEU A 69 -3.55 11.95 -0.46
N LEU A 70 -3.03 12.66 0.54
CA LEU A 70 -3.53 12.57 1.91
C LEU A 70 -4.94 13.15 2.01
N VAL A 71 -5.17 14.33 1.43
CA VAL A 71 -6.49 14.97 1.42
C VAL A 71 -7.53 14.09 0.73
N PHE A 72 -7.22 13.53 -0.45
CA PHE A 72 -8.14 12.62 -1.12
C PHE A 72 -8.42 11.35 -0.31
N SER A 73 -7.42 10.82 0.39
CA SER A 73 -7.61 9.65 1.27
C SER A 73 -8.59 9.95 2.39
N PHE A 74 -8.47 11.12 3.04
CA PHE A 74 -9.40 11.58 4.07
C PHE A 74 -10.84 11.78 3.57
N LEU A 75 -11.02 12.17 2.31
CA LEU A 75 -12.35 12.40 1.72
C LEU A 75 -13.02 11.09 1.29
N ILE A 76 -12.27 10.20 0.66
CA ILE A 76 -12.82 9.03 -0.01
C ILE A 76 -12.89 7.84 0.95
N VAL A 77 -11.78 7.52 1.62
CA VAL A 77 -11.65 6.23 2.33
C VAL A 77 -12.65 6.09 3.48
N PRO A 78 -12.79 7.05 4.41
CA PRO A 78 -13.78 6.95 5.48
C PRO A 78 -15.21 6.81 4.98
N ALA A 79 -15.57 7.53 3.91
CA ALA A 79 -16.89 7.45 3.30
C ALA A 79 -17.15 6.05 2.73
N VAL A 80 -16.20 5.49 1.99
CA VAL A 80 -16.30 4.12 1.45
C VAL A 80 -16.44 3.11 2.58
N ILE A 81 -15.66 3.23 3.67
CA ILE A 81 -15.80 2.37 4.85
C ILE A 81 -17.22 2.47 5.42
N GLY A 82 -17.76 3.67 5.60
CA GLY A 82 -19.13 3.86 6.08
C GLY A 82 -20.16 3.16 5.20
N PHE A 83 -20.06 3.31 3.87
CA PHE A 83 -20.98 2.69 2.91
C PHE A 83 -20.86 1.16 2.80
N ILE A 84 -19.72 0.57 3.17
CA ILE A 84 -19.57 -0.90 3.26
C ILE A 84 -20.49 -1.48 4.36
N PHE A 85 -20.74 -0.72 5.43
CA PHE A 85 -21.46 -1.22 6.61
C PHE A 85 -22.92 -0.77 6.70
N SER A 86 -23.28 0.42 6.20
CA SER A 86 -24.65 0.92 6.25
C SER A 86 -25.06 1.70 5.00
N ARG A 87 -26.38 1.81 4.77
CA ARG A 87 -26.99 2.69 3.76
C ARG A 87 -27.59 3.95 4.39
N ASP A 88 -27.75 3.99 5.71
CA ASP A 88 -28.31 5.13 6.42
C ASP A 88 -27.25 6.23 6.59
N VAL A 89 -27.55 7.43 6.09
CA VAL A 89 -26.60 8.57 6.09
C VAL A 89 -26.03 8.85 7.48
N ARG A 90 -26.84 8.75 8.54
CA ARG A 90 -26.38 8.97 9.93
C ARG A 90 -25.38 7.91 10.38
N ALA A 91 -25.64 6.64 10.08
CA ALA A 91 -24.76 5.54 10.43
C ALA A 91 -23.47 5.58 9.59
N VAL A 92 -23.57 5.88 8.30
CA VAL A 92 -22.42 6.09 7.40
C VAL A 92 -21.51 7.20 7.96
N LEU A 93 -22.09 8.33 8.37
CA LEU A 93 -21.32 9.44 8.93
C LEU A 93 -20.60 9.06 10.24
N ALA A 94 -21.30 8.38 11.16
CA ALA A 94 -20.72 7.94 12.43
C ALA A 94 -19.56 6.95 12.21
N ILE A 95 -19.75 5.98 11.30
CA ILE A 95 -18.72 4.99 10.96
C ILE A 95 -17.54 5.65 10.25
N ALA A 96 -17.81 6.56 9.29
CA ALA A 96 -16.77 7.29 8.58
C ALA A 96 -15.91 8.12 9.55
N TRP A 97 -16.51 8.85 10.48
CA TRP A 97 -15.77 9.62 11.48
C TRP A 97 -14.94 8.71 12.39
N GLY A 98 -15.52 7.63 12.90
CA GLY A 98 -14.80 6.67 13.75
C GLY A 98 -13.61 6.03 13.01
N ALA A 99 -13.84 5.54 11.79
CA ALA A 99 -12.79 4.94 10.96
C ALA A 99 -11.70 5.95 10.58
N GLY A 100 -12.08 7.19 10.27
CA GLY A 100 -11.14 8.25 9.93
C GLY A 100 -10.24 8.66 11.08
N ILE A 101 -10.79 8.79 12.29
CA ILE A 101 -10.03 9.08 13.50
C ILE A 101 -9.09 7.92 13.83
N ALA A 102 -9.59 6.68 13.79
CA ALA A 102 -8.80 5.50 14.09
C ALA A 102 -7.63 5.30 13.09
N ALA A 103 -7.90 5.44 11.79
CA ALA A 103 -6.86 5.34 10.76
C ALA A 103 -5.82 6.46 10.90
N SER A 104 -6.25 7.68 11.24
CA SER A 104 -5.36 8.82 11.47
C SER A 104 -4.45 8.62 12.69
N ALA A 105 -5.01 8.16 13.81
CA ALA A 105 -4.24 7.86 15.01
C ALA A 105 -3.22 6.74 14.74
N ALA A 106 -3.63 5.68 14.05
CA ALA A 106 -2.75 4.58 13.68
C ALA A 106 -1.62 5.03 12.73
N GLY A 107 -1.94 5.82 11.70
CA GLY A 107 -0.95 6.34 10.75
C GLY A 107 0.08 7.26 11.40
N LEU A 108 -0.36 8.13 12.31
CA LEU A 108 0.53 9.01 13.05
C LEU A 108 1.42 8.24 14.03
N ALA A 109 0.84 7.29 14.77
CA ALA A 109 1.61 6.41 15.66
C ALA A 109 2.66 5.60 14.88
N ALA A 110 2.29 5.05 13.72
CA ALA A 110 3.22 4.33 12.85
C ALA A 110 4.33 5.25 12.31
N SER A 111 4.01 6.48 11.91
CA SER A 111 5.00 7.47 11.48
C SER A 111 6.01 7.77 12.58
N TYR A 112 5.55 7.90 13.83
CA TYR A 112 6.40 8.18 14.97
C TYR A 112 7.29 7.00 15.38
N ILE A 113 6.75 5.78 15.39
CA ILE A 113 7.49 4.59 15.83
C ILE A 113 8.50 4.11 14.78
N LEU A 114 8.16 4.26 13.49
CA LEU A 114 8.94 3.73 12.37
C LEU A 114 9.76 4.81 11.65
N ASP A 115 9.78 6.05 12.15
CA ASP A 115 10.39 7.22 11.52
C ASP A 115 10.02 7.38 10.02
N LEU A 116 8.77 7.04 9.67
CA LEU A 116 8.28 7.09 8.30
C LEU A 116 7.77 8.50 7.93
N PRO A 117 7.87 8.90 6.65
CA PRO A 117 7.25 10.13 6.17
C PRO A 117 5.74 10.16 6.50
N THR A 118 5.31 11.15 7.28
CA THR A 118 3.97 11.18 7.90
C THR A 118 2.85 11.12 6.87
N GLY A 119 2.97 11.82 5.74
CA GLY A 119 1.97 11.78 4.66
C GLY A 119 1.78 10.36 4.09
N ALA A 120 2.87 9.64 3.83
CA ALA A 120 2.81 8.28 3.29
C ALA A 120 2.26 7.29 4.32
N ALA A 121 2.70 7.39 5.59
CA ALA A 121 2.23 6.53 6.68
C ALA A 121 0.73 6.68 6.94
N MET A 122 0.20 7.91 6.83
CA MET A 122 -1.24 8.16 6.97
C MET A 122 -2.03 7.52 5.83
N VAL A 123 -1.61 7.73 4.57
CA VAL A 123 -2.29 7.16 3.39
C VAL A 123 -2.30 5.63 3.45
N THR A 124 -1.19 4.99 3.84
CA THR A 124 -1.12 3.54 3.98
C THR A 124 -2.01 3.03 5.12
N ALA A 125 -2.11 3.76 6.24
CA ALA A 125 -3.05 3.42 7.32
C ALA A 125 -4.51 3.49 6.86
N PHE A 126 -4.91 4.54 6.12
CA PHE A 126 -6.25 4.62 5.52
C PHE A 126 -6.53 3.43 4.59
N ALA A 127 -5.61 3.13 3.67
CA ALA A 127 -5.74 2.00 2.75
C ALA A 127 -5.86 0.67 3.51
N LEU A 128 -5.08 0.48 4.58
CA LEU A 128 -5.14 -0.72 5.42
C LEU A 128 -6.47 -0.84 6.14
N PHE A 129 -7.00 0.24 6.72
CA PHE A 129 -8.31 0.25 7.37
C PHE A 129 -9.44 -0.09 6.39
N LEU A 130 -9.38 0.44 5.16
CA LEU A 130 -10.34 0.10 4.11
C LEU A 130 -10.27 -1.37 3.72
N LEU A 131 -9.06 -1.90 3.55
CA LEU A 131 -8.84 -3.30 3.24
C LEU A 131 -9.40 -4.20 4.35
N VAL A 132 -9.08 -3.90 5.61
CA VAL A 132 -9.58 -4.64 6.77
C VAL A 132 -11.11 -4.57 6.85
N ALA A 133 -11.70 -3.40 6.66
CA ALA A 133 -13.15 -3.23 6.63
C ALA A 133 -13.81 -4.07 5.52
N GLY A 134 -13.25 -4.07 4.32
CA GLY A 134 -13.72 -4.87 3.19
C GLY A 134 -13.63 -6.38 3.46
N ILE A 135 -12.50 -6.85 3.99
CA ILE A 135 -12.28 -8.25 4.39
C ILE A 135 -13.26 -8.65 5.49
N ALA A 136 -13.43 -7.83 6.52
CA ALA A 136 -14.37 -8.07 7.61
C ALA A 136 -15.81 -8.21 7.08
N LYS A 137 -16.23 -7.31 6.18
CA LYS A 137 -17.55 -7.41 5.55
C LYS A 137 -17.69 -8.69 4.74
N ALA A 138 -16.68 -9.05 3.93
CA ALA A 138 -16.74 -10.20 3.04
C ALA A 138 -16.69 -11.56 3.76
N LEU A 139 -15.99 -11.64 4.90
CA LEU A 139 -15.70 -12.91 5.59
C LEU A 139 -16.44 -13.09 6.92
N VAL A 140 -16.85 -12.02 7.61
CA VAL A 140 -17.44 -12.10 8.96
C VAL A 140 -18.92 -11.75 8.95
N LEU A 141 -19.33 -10.75 8.19
CA LEU A 141 -20.69 -10.20 8.21
C LEU A 141 -21.63 -10.77 7.13
N VAL A 142 -21.27 -11.92 6.57
CA VAL A 142 -22.06 -12.64 5.55
C VAL A 142 -22.65 -13.91 6.15
N ALA A 143 -23.85 -14.30 5.70
CA ALA A 143 -24.50 -15.56 6.07
C ALA A 143 -23.56 -16.78 5.93
N ALA A 144 -23.69 -17.75 6.83
CA ALA A 144 -22.76 -18.87 6.99
C ALA A 144 -22.53 -19.66 5.70
N ASP A 145 -23.55 -19.81 4.85
CA ASP A 145 -23.46 -20.54 3.58
C ASP A 145 -22.58 -19.83 2.55
N ARG A 146 -22.72 -18.51 2.45
CA ARG A 146 -21.93 -17.67 1.55
C ARG A 146 -20.51 -17.42 2.09
N ARG A 147 -20.32 -17.48 3.40
CA ARG A 147 -19.00 -17.33 4.05
C ARG A 147 -18.01 -18.39 3.57
N ARG A 148 -18.41 -19.66 3.48
CA ARG A 148 -17.54 -20.75 2.98
C ARG A 148 -17.15 -20.54 1.51
N ALA A 149 -18.09 -20.11 0.67
CA ALA A 149 -17.81 -19.81 -0.72
C ALA A 149 -16.82 -18.64 -0.86
N ASN A 150 -17.07 -17.52 -0.15
CA ASN A 150 -16.20 -16.35 -0.13
C ASN A 150 -14.78 -16.70 0.35
N LEU A 151 -14.66 -17.49 1.42
CA LEU A 151 -13.37 -17.99 1.91
C LEU A 151 -12.64 -18.81 0.85
N ARG A 152 -13.34 -19.73 0.17
CA ARG A 152 -12.76 -20.53 -0.92
C ARG A 152 -12.27 -19.64 -2.08
N HIS A 153 -13.05 -18.63 -2.46
CA HIS A 153 -12.66 -17.69 -3.50
C HIS A 153 -11.45 -16.85 -3.07
N ALA A 154 -11.46 -16.34 -1.85
CA ALA A 154 -10.34 -15.59 -1.28
C ALA A 154 -9.06 -16.42 -1.21
N VAL A 155 -9.13 -17.65 -0.68
CA VAL A 155 -7.98 -18.57 -0.60
C VAL A 155 -7.45 -18.89 -1.99
N ARG A 156 -8.33 -19.18 -2.97
CA ARG A 156 -7.90 -19.44 -4.36
C ARG A 156 -7.26 -18.20 -4.99
N ALA A 157 -7.80 -17.01 -4.74
CA ALA A 157 -7.25 -15.76 -5.27
C ALA A 157 -5.88 -15.45 -4.66
N VAL A 158 -5.73 -15.58 -3.33
CA VAL A 158 -4.46 -15.40 -2.63
C VAL A 158 -3.43 -16.41 -3.10
N LEU A 159 -3.82 -17.68 -3.23
CA LEU A 159 -2.92 -18.73 -3.72
C LEU A 159 -2.50 -18.47 -5.18
N ALA A 160 -3.44 -18.08 -6.05
CA ALA A 160 -3.13 -17.74 -7.43
C ALA A 160 -2.18 -16.53 -7.52
N LEU A 161 -2.43 -15.49 -6.71
CA LEU A 161 -1.55 -14.32 -6.64
C LEU A 161 -0.15 -14.69 -6.15
N ALA A 162 -0.05 -15.48 -5.08
CA ALA A 162 1.23 -15.94 -4.55
C ALA A 162 2.01 -16.72 -5.62
N LEU A 163 1.36 -17.67 -6.31
CA LEU A 163 1.98 -18.45 -7.38
C LEU A 163 2.37 -17.58 -8.59
N ALA A 164 1.57 -16.57 -8.95
CA ALA A 164 1.90 -15.64 -10.02
C ALA A 164 3.13 -14.78 -9.67
N LEU A 165 3.21 -14.29 -8.44
CA LEU A 165 4.35 -13.52 -7.95
C LEU A 165 5.61 -14.37 -7.87
N THR A 166 5.53 -15.60 -7.37
CA THR A 166 6.68 -16.52 -7.34
C THR A 166 7.13 -16.91 -8.74
N LEU A 167 6.20 -17.13 -9.68
CA LEU A 167 6.54 -17.37 -11.09
C LEU A 167 7.26 -16.16 -11.70
N ALA A 168 6.72 -14.96 -11.51
CA ALA A 168 7.34 -13.73 -12.02
C ALA A 168 8.74 -13.52 -11.43
N ALA A 169 8.91 -13.70 -10.12
CA ALA A 169 10.20 -13.63 -9.44
C ALA A 169 11.20 -14.65 -10.00
N SER A 170 10.73 -15.89 -10.22
CA SER A 170 11.57 -16.98 -10.73
C SER A 170 12.00 -16.73 -12.17
N LEU A 171 11.08 -16.26 -13.03
CA LEU A 171 11.40 -15.88 -14.41
C LEU A 171 12.37 -14.71 -14.46
N TRP A 172 12.21 -13.72 -13.57
CA TRP A 172 13.13 -12.59 -13.45
C TRP A 172 14.55 -13.04 -13.06
N LEU A 173 14.68 -13.91 -12.06
CA LEU A 173 15.95 -14.51 -11.64
C LEU A 173 16.61 -15.33 -12.77
N ILE A 174 15.81 -16.01 -13.61
CA ILE A 174 16.32 -16.79 -14.75
C ILE A 174 16.84 -15.88 -15.87
N ILE A 175 16.08 -14.85 -16.23
CA ILE A 175 16.39 -13.94 -17.35
C ILE A 175 17.54 -12.99 -16.99
N ASN A 176 17.49 -12.37 -15.80
CA ASN A 176 18.47 -11.40 -15.34
C ASN A 176 18.89 -11.68 -13.89
N PRO A 177 19.78 -12.67 -13.67
CA PRO A 177 20.20 -13.05 -12.31
C PRO A 177 20.97 -11.96 -11.59
N ALA A 178 21.65 -11.07 -12.31
CA ALA A 178 22.41 -9.96 -11.73
C ALA A 178 21.53 -8.75 -11.37
N GLY A 179 20.27 -8.72 -11.82
CA GLY A 179 19.35 -7.63 -11.49
C GLY A 179 18.87 -7.66 -10.04
N ASP A 180 18.29 -6.54 -9.62
CA ASP A 180 17.67 -6.44 -8.29
C ASP A 180 16.50 -7.43 -8.17
N GLN A 181 16.54 -8.24 -7.11
CA GLN A 181 15.53 -9.25 -6.84
C GLN A 181 14.82 -8.93 -5.52
N PRO A 182 13.77 -8.08 -5.55
CA PRO A 182 13.14 -7.60 -4.33
C PRO A 182 12.51 -8.71 -3.51
N LEU A 183 11.84 -9.67 -4.16
CA LEU A 183 11.22 -10.82 -3.48
C LEU A 183 12.25 -11.78 -2.89
N ALA A 184 13.40 -11.93 -3.53
CA ALA A 184 14.48 -12.73 -2.97
C ALA A 184 15.13 -11.99 -1.80
N ALA A 185 15.34 -10.67 -1.90
CA ALA A 185 15.87 -9.85 -0.81
C ALA A 185 14.95 -9.84 0.43
N THR A 186 13.63 -9.82 0.26
CA THR A 186 12.68 -9.92 1.38
C THR A 186 12.68 -11.32 1.99
N PHE A 187 12.86 -12.37 1.19
CA PHE A 187 13.02 -13.73 1.70
C PHE A 187 14.32 -13.88 2.49
N GLU A 188 15.42 -13.33 2.00
CA GLU A 188 16.73 -13.31 2.68
C GLU A 188 16.65 -12.63 4.05
N SER A 189 16.03 -11.44 4.11
CA SER A 189 15.89 -10.70 5.37
C SER A 189 14.94 -11.38 6.37
N ALA A 190 13.92 -12.10 5.89
CA ALA A 190 12.97 -12.79 6.76
C ALA A 190 13.48 -14.14 7.28
N THR A 191 14.27 -14.86 6.49
CA THR A 191 14.68 -16.25 6.81
C THR A 191 16.14 -16.37 7.21
N GLY A 192 16.98 -15.38 6.88
CA GLY A 192 18.43 -15.46 7.04
C GLY A 192 19.12 -16.40 6.04
N PHE A 193 18.42 -16.88 5.02
CA PHE A 193 19.01 -17.67 3.92
C PHE A 193 19.48 -16.73 2.82
N GLY A 194 20.73 -16.32 2.87
CA GLY A 194 21.33 -15.38 1.93
C GLY A 194 22.11 -16.03 0.77
N PRO A 195 22.73 -15.18 -0.07
CA PRO A 195 23.50 -15.62 -1.23
C PRO A 195 24.74 -16.45 -0.87
N GLU A 196 25.23 -16.35 0.38
CA GLU A 196 26.41 -17.06 0.88
C GLU A 196 26.34 -18.59 0.72
N ARG A 197 25.14 -19.17 0.72
CA ARG A 197 24.97 -20.62 0.53
C ARG A 197 25.28 -21.11 -0.87
N PHE A 198 25.14 -20.23 -1.86
CA PHE A 198 25.44 -20.53 -3.25
C PHE A 198 26.90 -20.17 -3.60
N LEU A 199 27.64 -19.54 -2.70
CA LEU A 199 29.06 -19.22 -2.85
C LEU A 199 29.96 -20.39 -2.42
N SER A 200 31.16 -20.47 -3.00
CA SER A 200 32.21 -21.37 -2.51
C SER A 200 32.70 -20.91 -1.13
N ALA A 201 33.46 -21.77 -0.42
CA ALA A 201 34.01 -21.40 0.90
C ALA A 201 34.89 -20.15 0.84
N THR A 202 35.72 -20.00 -0.20
CA THR A 202 36.57 -18.83 -0.40
C THR A 202 35.78 -17.58 -0.78
N GLU A 203 34.80 -17.70 -1.67
CA GLU A 203 33.93 -16.60 -2.06
C GLU A 203 33.08 -16.11 -0.88
N ARG A 204 32.61 -17.05 -0.03
CA ARG A 204 31.83 -16.74 1.16
C ARG A 204 32.64 -15.93 2.17
N ASP A 205 33.87 -16.34 2.44
CA ASP A 205 34.75 -15.60 3.36
C ASP A 205 34.97 -14.15 2.90
N VAL A 206 35.21 -13.95 1.60
CA VAL A 206 35.35 -12.61 1.00
C VAL A 206 34.03 -11.82 1.07
N TYR A 207 32.89 -12.46 0.85
CA TYR A 207 31.59 -11.81 0.93
C TYR A 207 31.27 -11.33 2.36
N GLU A 208 31.57 -12.17 3.35
CA GLU A 208 31.35 -11.89 4.76
C GLU A 208 32.34 -10.87 5.33
N SER A 209 33.62 -10.93 4.92
CA SER A 209 34.61 -9.91 5.29
C SER A 209 34.25 -8.55 4.72
N ALA A 210 33.93 -8.45 3.43
CA ALA A 210 33.45 -7.22 2.80
C ALA A 210 32.19 -6.66 3.47
N GLY A 211 31.28 -7.54 3.91
CA GLY A 211 30.08 -7.14 4.67
C GLY A 211 30.40 -6.53 6.02
N ARG A 212 31.33 -7.12 6.77
CA ARG A 212 31.79 -6.59 8.06
C ARG A 212 32.52 -5.26 7.90
N ASP A 213 33.39 -5.15 6.90
CA ASP A 213 34.14 -3.92 6.63
C ASP A 213 33.23 -2.79 6.16
N ARG A 214 32.24 -3.08 5.30
CA ARG A 214 31.20 -2.12 4.91
C ARG A 214 30.48 -1.52 6.12
N VAL A 215 30.00 -2.36 7.04
CA VAL A 215 29.29 -1.90 8.25
C VAL A 215 30.22 -1.07 9.14
N ARG A 216 31.47 -1.52 9.31
CA ARG A 216 32.49 -0.78 10.07
C ARG A 216 32.73 0.62 9.49
N PHE A 217 32.92 0.74 8.18
CA PHE A 217 33.15 2.04 7.52
C PHE A 217 31.91 2.94 7.60
N GLN A 218 30.70 2.39 7.47
CA GLN A 218 29.46 3.16 7.62
C GLN A 218 29.32 3.73 9.03
N ASN A 219 29.55 2.93 10.07
CA ASN A 219 29.51 3.39 11.46
C ASN A 219 30.53 4.51 11.72
N GLU A 220 31.69 4.46 11.05
CA GLU A 220 32.72 5.50 11.17
C GLU A 220 32.32 6.81 10.49
N VAL A 221 31.66 6.74 9.33
CA VAL A 221 31.05 7.93 8.68
C VAL A 221 29.97 8.54 9.56
N GLU A 222 29.07 7.71 10.13
CA GLU A 222 28.01 8.16 11.03
C GLU A 222 28.57 8.80 12.30
N ARG A 223 29.67 8.27 12.84
CA ARG A 223 30.39 8.85 13.99
C ARG A 223 30.91 10.25 13.67
N LEU A 224 31.51 10.44 12.50
CA LEU A 224 32.04 11.73 12.05
C LEU A 224 30.91 12.75 11.79
N ASP A 225 29.82 12.33 11.15
CA ASP A 225 28.64 13.15 10.91
C ASP A 225 27.95 13.55 12.23
N ALA A 226 27.88 12.63 13.21
CA ALA A 226 27.37 12.94 14.55
C ALA A 226 28.23 13.98 15.27
N GLN A 227 29.57 13.91 15.15
CA GLN A 227 30.48 14.91 15.70
C GLN A 227 30.25 16.30 15.09
N GLU A 228 30.11 16.38 13.76
CA GLU A 228 29.83 17.63 13.05
C GLU A 228 28.49 18.24 13.47
N ARG A 229 27.43 17.41 13.56
CA ARG A 229 26.11 17.85 14.01
C ARG A 229 26.13 18.33 15.46
N ALA A 230 26.83 17.62 16.34
CA ALA A 230 26.95 18.02 17.74
C ALA A 230 27.62 19.39 17.90
N ALA A 231 28.69 19.65 17.14
CA ALA A 231 29.37 20.94 17.15
C ALA A 231 28.46 22.09 16.68
N ARG A 232 27.65 21.88 15.62
CA ARG A 232 26.65 22.88 15.17
C ARG A 232 25.60 23.18 16.22
N VAL A 233 25.12 22.16 16.94
CA VAL A 233 24.09 22.32 17.98
C VAL A 233 24.65 23.01 19.23
N GLN A 234 25.90 22.71 19.61
CA GLN A 234 26.54 23.28 20.79
C GLN A 234 27.04 24.72 20.60
N GLY A 235 27.03 25.24 19.37
CA GLY A 235 27.40 26.63 19.08
C GLY A 235 28.90 26.92 19.09
N THR A 236 29.75 25.91 19.25
CA THR A 236 31.21 25.99 19.05
C THR A 236 31.54 25.51 17.63
N PRO A 237 31.70 26.42 16.65
CA PRO A 237 32.00 26.02 15.27
C PRO A 237 33.36 25.32 15.22
N LEU A 238 33.40 24.18 14.54
CA LEU A 238 34.65 23.50 14.17
C LEU A 238 35.50 24.45 13.32
N SER A 239 36.82 24.39 13.46
CA SER A 239 37.72 25.15 12.58
C SER A 239 37.61 24.65 11.14
N ASP A 240 37.86 25.52 10.17
CA ASP A 240 37.83 25.16 8.74
C ASP A 240 38.75 23.97 8.41
N GLU A 241 39.85 23.84 9.16
CA GLU A 241 40.79 22.72 9.00
C GLU A 241 40.22 21.40 9.53
N GLU A 242 39.54 21.41 10.67
CA GLU A 242 38.85 20.24 11.20
C GLU A 242 37.71 19.80 10.28
N ILE A 243 36.94 20.75 9.73
CA ILE A 243 35.87 20.47 8.76
C ILE A 243 36.47 19.82 7.51
N ARG A 244 37.56 20.37 6.94
CA ARG A 244 38.25 19.77 5.79
C ARG A 244 38.76 18.36 6.09
N ARG A 245 39.32 18.13 7.28
CA ARG A 245 39.81 16.81 7.70
C ARG A 245 38.66 15.80 7.82
N ILE A 246 37.56 16.18 8.46
CA ILE A 246 36.37 15.34 8.59
C ILE A 246 35.82 14.98 7.21
N ALA A 247 35.68 15.97 6.32
CA ALA A 247 35.22 15.74 4.96
C ALA A 247 36.14 14.79 4.18
N SER A 248 37.46 14.94 4.31
CA SER A 248 38.44 14.04 3.70
C SER A 248 38.30 12.60 4.21
N TYR A 249 38.13 12.40 5.53
CA TYR A 249 37.91 11.06 6.08
C TYR A 249 36.58 10.46 5.64
N GLN A 250 35.50 11.24 5.67
CA GLN A 250 34.19 10.80 5.18
C GLN A 250 34.28 10.38 3.70
N GLN A 251 34.99 11.14 2.87
CA GLN A 251 35.22 10.79 1.47
C GLN A 251 35.98 9.46 1.35
N SER A 252 37.08 9.28 2.08
CA SER A 252 37.84 8.02 2.06
C SER A 252 37.00 6.82 2.51
N PHE A 253 36.24 6.93 3.59
CA PHE A 253 35.35 5.85 4.05
C PHE A 253 34.20 5.57 3.09
N ASN A 254 33.66 6.60 2.42
CA ASN A 254 32.65 6.42 1.39
C ASN A 254 33.21 5.67 0.17
N GLU A 255 34.43 5.98 -0.27
CA GLU A 255 35.09 5.24 -1.35
C GLU A 255 35.40 3.79 -0.96
N MET A 256 35.88 3.56 0.27
CA MET A 256 36.06 2.20 0.80
C MET A 256 34.73 1.44 0.86
N THR A 257 33.67 2.07 1.35
CA THR A 257 32.31 1.49 1.41
C THR A 257 31.80 1.13 0.01
N ARG A 258 32.06 1.97 -1.01
CA ARG A 258 31.73 1.66 -2.41
C ARG A 258 32.50 0.46 -2.92
N GLY A 259 33.80 0.36 -2.58
CA GLY A 259 34.62 -0.81 -2.87
C GLY A 259 34.04 -2.10 -2.30
N GLU A 260 33.69 -2.10 -1.01
CA GLU A 260 33.10 -3.29 -0.37
C GLU A 260 31.72 -3.64 -0.94
N ARG A 261 30.88 -2.64 -1.24
CA ARG A 261 29.58 -2.87 -1.90
C ARG A 261 29.76 -3.51 -3.27
N PHE A 262 30.71 -3.04 -4.06
CA PHE A 262 31.01 -3.61 -5.37
C PHE A 262 31.40 -5.09 -5.26
N VAL A 263 32.28 -5.44 -4.30
CA VAL A 263 32.66 -6.84 -4.05
C VAL A 263 31.42 -7.68 -3.69
N GLN A 264 30.56 -7.17 -2.79
CA GLN A 264 29.33 -7.86 -2.42
C GLN A 264 28.37 -8.03 -3.60
N GLU A 265 28.22 -7.03 -4.45
CA GLU A 265 27.35 -7.06 -5.64
C GLU A 265 27.83 -8.10 -6.65
N VAL A 266 29.14 -8.15 -6.94
CA VAL A 266 29.73 -9.13 -7.85
C VAL A 266 29.54 -10.55 -7.34
N LEU A 267 29.83 -10.79 -6.06
CA LEU A 267 29.66 -12.11 -5.45
C LEU A 267 28.17 -12.49 -5.35
N ARG A 268 27.29 -11.55 -5.02
CA ARG A 268 25.84 -11.77 -5.02
C ARG A 268 25.33 -12.14 -6.41
N ALA A 269 25.76 -11.43 -7.46
CA ALA A 269 25.40 -11.77 -8.84
C ALA A 269 25.86 -13.20 -9.22
N LYS A 270 27.05 -13.60 -8.78
CA LYS A 270 27.57 -14.96 -8.96
C LYS A 270 26.74 -16.01 -8.21
N ALA A 271 26.33 -15.71 -6.97
CA ALA A 271 25.42 -16.55 -6.20
C ALA A 271 24.06 -16.71 -6.91
N ARG A 272 23.46 -15.61 -7.37
CA ARG A 272 22.19 -15.62 -8.12
C ARG A 272 22.28 -16.43 -9.42
N ALA A 273 23.42 -16.37 -10.11
CA ALA A 273 23.64 -17.15 -11.32
C ALA A 273 23.67 -18.68 -11.06
N ARG A 274 24.00 -19.12 -9.84
CA ARG A 274 23.89 -20.52 -9.40
C ARG A 274 22.47 -20.82 -8.88
N GLU A 275 21.90 -19.91 -8.12
CA GLU A 275 20.54 -20.02 -7.56
C GLU A 275 19.46 -20.16 -8.64
N ARG A 276 19.62 -19.53 -9.81
CA ARG A 276 18.64 -19.59 -10.91
C ARG A 276 18.24 -21.01 -11.30
N TRP A 277 19.18 -21.95 -11.23
CA TRP A 277 18.93 -23.34 -11.61
C TRP A 277 18.46 -24.20 -10.43
N LEU A 278 18.99 -23.93 -9.23
CA LEU A 278 18.68 -24.73 -8.03
C LEU A 278 17.34 -24.36 -7.40
N VAL A 279 16.97 -23.08 -7.40
CA VAL A 279 15.77 -22.56 -6.75
C VAL A 279 14.82 -21.95 -7.77
N GLY A 280 15.34 -21.11 -8.67
CA GLY A 280 14.52 -20.39 -9.65
C GLY A 280 13.72 -21.32 -10.57
N LEU A 281 14.38 -22.28 -11.22
CA LEU A 281 13.71 -23.19 -12.16
C LEU A 281 12.66 -24.10 -11.47
N PRO A 282 12.95 -24.79 -10.35
CA PRO A 282 11.93 -25.56 -9.64
C PRO A 282 10.75 -24.70 -9.16
N ALA A 283 11.02 -23.51 -8.63
CA ALA A 283 9.99 -22.59 -8.19
C ALA A 283 9.09 -22.13 -9.35
N ALA A 284 9.67 -21.85 -10.53
CA ALA A 284 8.93 -21.51 -11.74
C ALA A 284 8.00 -22.67 -12.17
N ILE A 285 8.51 -23.91 -12.20
CA ILE A 285 7.74 -25.09 -12.59
C ILE A 285 6.57 -25.31 -11.62
N ILE A 286 6.82 -25.30 -10.31
CA ILE A 286 5.78 -25.48 -9.28
C ILE A 286 4.70 -24.40 -9.42
N SER A 287 5.13 -23.15 -9.62
CA SER A 287 4.22 -22.01 -9.75
C SER A 287 3.37 -22.10 -11.02
N PHE A 288 3.97 -22.46 -12.15
CA PHE A 288 3.27 -22.64 -13.42
C PHE A 288 2.25 -23.78 -13.37
N VAL A 289 2.65 -24.95 -12.84
CA VAL A 289 1.75 -26.10 -12.68
C VAL A 289 0.62 -25.75 -11.70
N GLY A 290 0.93 -25.11 -10.56
CA GLY A 290 -0.06 -24.68 -9.58
C GLY A 290 -1.11 -23.74 -10.15
N LEU A 291 -0.68 -22.74 -10.94
CA LEU A 291 -1.59 -21.84 -11.65
C LEU A 291 -2.46 -22.59 -12.66
N GLY A 292 -1.89 -23.50 -13.44
CA GLY A 292 -2.63 -24.34 -14.38
C GLY A 292 -3.71 -25.19 -13.70
N LEU A 293 -3.42 -25.77 -12.54
CA LEU A 293 -4.38 -26.53 -11.74
C LEU A 293 -5.52 -25.66 -11.20
N LEU A 294 -5.20 -24.45 -10.72
CA LEU A 294 -6.22 -23.49 -10.25
C LEU A 294 -7.12 -23.00 -11.38
N LEU A 295 -6.55 -22.70 -12.55
CA LEU A 295 -7.31 -22.35 -13.74
C LEU A 295 -8.23 -23.51 -14.13
N ARG A 296 -7.71 -24.74 -14.24
CA ARG A 296 -8.53 -25.91 -14.58
C ARG A 296 -9.70 -26.14 -13.61
N ALA A 297 -9.47 -25.96 -12.32
CA ALA A 297 -10.52 -26.07 -11.30
C ALA A 297 -11.58 -24.96 -11.43
N PHE A 298 -11.18 -23.76 -11.85
CA PHE A 298 -12.10 -22.67 -12.14
C PHE A 298 -12.98 -22.96 -13.37
N TRP A 299 -12.37 -23.44 -14.47
CA TRP A 299 -13.10 -23.77 -15.70
C TRP A 299 -14.08 -24.94 -15.53
N ARG A 300 -13.72 -25.98 -14.75
CA ARG A 300 -14.63 -27.13 -14.46
C ARG A 300 -15.91 -26.76 -13.71
N HIS A 301 -15.88 -25.73 -12.87
CA HIS A 301 -17.09 -25.26 -12.17
C HIS A 301 -17.98 -24.36 -13.05
N ARG A 302 -17.46 -23.87 -14.18
CA ARG A 302 -18.18 -22.98 -15.10
C ARG A 302 -18.74 -23.71 -16.32
N SER A 303 -18.40 -24.99 -16.52
CA SER A 303 -18.95 -25.83 -17.58
C SER A 303 -20.45 -26.01 -17.37
N PRO A 304 -21.32 -25.45 -18.24
CA PRO A 304 -22.75 -25.62 -18.13
C PRO A 304 -23.12 -26.99 -18.68
N VAL A 305 -22.90 -28.05 -17.92
CA VAL A 305 -23.32 -29.40 -18.33
C VAL A 305 -24.86 -29.55 -18.22
N GLY A 306 -25.55 -28.63 -17.54
CA GLY A 306 -27.02 -28.69 -17.37
C GLY A 306 -27.86 -28.15 -18.53
N GLY A 307 -27.28 -27.44 -19.52
CA GLY A 307 -28.09 -26.76 -20.55
C GLY A 307 -28.45 -27.60 -21.78
N ILE A 308 -27.72 -28.70 -22.04
CA ILE A 308 -27.90 -29.49 -23.27
C ILE A 308 -28.93 -30.60 -23.05
N GLU A 309 -28.98 -31.22 -21.87
CA GLU A 309 -30.00 -32.22 -21.54
C GLU A 309 -31.40 -31.60 -21.40
N GLU A 310 -31.50 -30.40 -20.84
CA GLU A 310 -32.79 -29.69 -20.68
C GLU A 310 -33.37 -29.27 -22.04
N TRP A 311 -32.53 -28.87 -23.00
CA TRP A 311 -32.95 -28.56 -24.37
C TRP A 311 -33.38 -29.81 -25.16
N ALA A 312 -32.72 -30.95 -24.94
CA ALA A 312 -33.06 -32.23 -25.57
C ALA A 312 -34.39 -32.82 -25.06
N LEU A 313 -34.66 -32.72 -23.75
CA LEU A 313 -35.91 -33.16 -23.14
C LEU A 313 -37.11 -32.29 -23.57
N THR A 314 -36.90 -30.97 -23.65
CA THR A 314 -37.96 -30.05 -24.10
C THR A 314 -38.35 -30.33 -25.56
N LYS A 315 -37.38 -30.60 -26.44
CA LYS A 315 -37.63 -30.85 -27.86
C LYS A 315 -38.37 -32.17 -28.13
N ASN A 316 -38.06 -33.23 -27.38
CA ASN A 316 -38.79 -34.50 -27.51
C ASN A 316 -40.21 -34.45 -26.91
N SER A 317 -40.45 -33.64 -25.88
CA SER A 317 -41.80 -33.46 -25.33
C SER A 317 -42.76 -32.77 -26.30
N VAL A 318 -42.25 -31.81 -27.09
CA VAL A 318 -43.05 -31.06 -28.08
C VAL A 318 -43.37 -31.92 -29.31
N ALA A 319 -42.50 -32.87 -29.66
CA ALA A 319 -42.72 -33.77 -30.80
C ALA A 319 -43.74 -34.89 -30.52
N MET A 320 -43.91 -35.33 -29.26
CA MET A 320 -44.90 -36.36 -28.89
C MET A 320 -46.31 -35.83 -28.65
N THR A 321 -46.50 -34.51 -28.58
CA THR A 321 -47.83 -33.89 -28.43
C THR A 321 -48.46 -33.46 -29.77
N SER A 322 -47.81 -33.79 -30.89
CA SER A 322 -48.24 -33.38 -32.24
C SER A 322 -48.57 -34.54 -33.19
N GLU A 323 -48.77 -35.75 -32.68
CA GLU A 323 -49.35 -36.88 -33.44
C GLU A 323 -50.74 -37.26 -32.91
#